data_AF-A0A9Q1LS54-F1
#
_entry.id   AF-A0A9Q1LS54-F1
#
_cell.length_a   1.000
_cell.length_b   1.000
_cell.length_c   1.000
_cell.angle_alpha   90.00
_cell.angle_beta   90.00
_cell.angle_gamma   90.00
#
_symmetry.space_group_name_H-M   'P 1'
#
loop_
_entity.id
_entity.type
_entity.pdbx_description
1 polymer ?
#
loop_
_entity_poly.entity_id
_entity_poly.type
_entity_poly.pdbx_seq_one_letter_code
_entity_poly.pdbx_strand_id
1 'polypeptide(L)'
;MRVLLSHLQRAQPVLLQHLLLAYVEQLERDAGRLLDCRARVNFCPLGACALAGTGLPIDRFMTSDALGFTAPMRNSIDAVSD
;
A
#
# COMPACT_ATOMS: atom_id res chain seq x y z
N MET A 1 -22.84 28.22 9.02
CA MET A 1 -22.22 28.49 7.71
C MET A 1 -20.81 29.00 7.95
N ARG A 2 -19.78 28.47 7.29
CA ARG A 2 -18.37 28.95 7.41
C ARG A 2 -17.88 29.34 6.02
N VAL A 3 -17.00 30.35 5.92
CA VAL A 3 -16.43 30.77 4.63
C VAL A 3 -15.21 29.89 4.34
N LEU A 4 -15.23 29.19 3.20
CA LEU A 4 -14.08 28.43 2.73
C LEU A 4 -12.97 29.38 2.25
N LEU A 5 -11.72 28.90 2.24
CA LEU A 5 -10.58 29.67 1.81
C LEU A 5 -10.01 29.11 0.51
N SER A 6 -9.72 29.98 -0.46
CA SER A 6 -8.84 29.70 -1.60
C SER A 6 -7.70 30.70 -1.56
N HIS A 7 -6.45 30.25 -1.67
CA HIS A 7 -5.27 31.11 -1.46
C HIS A 7 -5.30 31.84 -0.10
N LEU A 8 -5.89 31.21 0.94
CA LEU A 8 -6.12 31.80 2.26
C LEU A 8 -7.03 33.05 2.27
N GLN A 9 -7.74 33.32 1.18
CA GLN A 9 -8.73 34.39 1.06
C GLN A 9 -10.14 33.83 1.11
N ARG A 10 -11.08 34.61 1.66
CA ARG A 10 -12.50 34.26 1.76
C ARG A 10 -13.07 34.03 0.36
N ALA A 11 -13.57 32.81 0.14
CA ALA A 11 -14.32 32.45 -1.05
C ALA A 11 -15.83 32.43 -0.73
N GLN A 12 -16.53 31.38 -1.12
CA GLN A 12 -17.96 31.23 -0.92
C GLN A 12 -18.29 30.65 0.47
N PRO A 13 -19.43 31.02 1.07
CA PRO A 13 -19.94 30.35 2.26
C PRO A 13 -20.36 28.92 1.93
N VAL A 14 -19.93 27.97 2.78
CA VAL A 14 -20.38 26.57 2.72
C VAL A 14 -20.84 26.10 4.09
N LEU A 15 -21.58 24.98 4.10
CA LEU A 15 -21.93 24.30 5.34
C LEU A 15 -20.68 23.67 5.95
N LEU A 16 -20.56 23.72 7.28
CA LEU A 16 -19.44 23.08 7.99
C LEU A 16 -19.37 21.57 7.69
N GLN A 17 -20.53 20.91 7.61
CA GLN A 17 -20.61 19.49 7.25
C GLN A 17 -20.04 19.20 5.85
N HIS A 18 -20.20 20.12 4.89
CA HIS A 18 -19.65 19.94 3.55
C HIS A 18 -18.12 20.01 3.55
N LEU A 19 -17.55 20.91 4.37
CA LEU A 19 -16.11 20.97 4.59
C LEU A 19 -15.58 19.70 5.27
N LEU A 20 -16.28 19.20 6.30
CA LEU A 20 -15.88 17.99 7.01
C LEU A 20 -15.95 16.75 6.11
N LEU A 21 -16.99 16.64 5.26
CA LEU A 21 -17.11 15.56 4.29
C LEU A 21 -15.99 15.58 3.25
N ALA A 22 -15.47 16.76 2.86
CA ALA A 22 -14.31 16.81 1.97
C ALA A 22 -13.08 16.10 2.56
N TYR A 23 -12.87 16.16 3.89
CA TYR A 23 -11.81 15.41 4.57
C TYR A 23 -12.12 13.91 4.64
N VAL A 24 -13.38 13.52 4.85
CA VAL A 24 -13.78 12.10 4.81
C VAL A 24 -13.44 11.49 3.46
N GLU A 25 -13.83 12.16 2.37
CA GLU A 25 -13.52 11.73 1.01
C GLU A 25 -12.01 11.65 0.73
N GLN A 26 -11.21 12.54 1.31
CA GLN A 26 -9.74 12.46 1.23
C GLN A 26 -9.22 11.20 1.94
N LEU A 27 -9.69 10.96 3.16
CA LEU A 27 -9.28 9.80 3.96
C LEU A 27 -9.72 8.47 3.33
N GLU A 28 -10.90 8.40 2.75
CA GLU A 28 -11.40 7.19 2.07
C GLU A 28 -10.53 6.83 0.85
N ARG A 29 -10.13 7.82 0.05
CA ARG A 29 -9.19 7.58 -1.06
C ARG A 29 -7.84 7.09 -0.56
N ASP A 30 -7.34 7.66 0.53
CA ASP A 30 -6.06 7.24 1.12
C ASP A 30 -6.13 5.84 1.72
N ALA A 31 -7.25 5.48 2.36
CA ALA A 31 -7.50 4.12 2.82
C ALA A 31 -7.48 3.11 1.65
N GLY A 32 -8.10 3.44 0.52
CA GLY A 32 -8.04 2.63 -0.69
C GLY A 32 -6.61 2.43 -1.19
N ARG A 33 -5.80 3.51 -1.24
CA ARG A 33 -4.38 3.43 -1.61
C ARG A 33 -3.59 2.50 -0.68
N LEU A 34 -3.83 2.55 0.62
CA LEU A 34 -3.16 1.69 1.60
C LEU A 34 -3.52 0.22 1.41
N LEU A 35 -4.80 -0.09 1.13
CA LEU A 35 -5.24 -1.46 0.84
C LEU A 35 -4.57 -2.00 -0.44
N ASP A 36 -4.54 -1.19 -1.49
CA ASP A 36 -3.87 -1.54 -2.74
C ASP A 36 -2.37 -1.74 -2.56
N CYS A 37 -1.71 -0.88 -1.78
CA CYS A 37 -0.30 -1.02 -1.45
C CYS A 37 -0.05 -2.31 -0.68
N ARG A 38 -0.87 -2.61 0.34
CA ARG A 38 -0.79 -3.86 1.10
C ARG A 38 -0.87 -5.07 0.16
N ALA A 39 -1.80 -5.08 -0.79
CA ALA A 39 -1.93 -6.19 -1.73
C ALA A 39 -0.68 -6.38 -2.61
N ARG A 40 -0.06 -5.28 -3.06
CA ARG A 40 1.15 -5.31 -3.90
C ARG A 40 2.41 -5.71 -3.16
N VAL A 41 2.58 -5.28 -1.91
CA VAL A 41 3.80 -5.56 -1.12
C VAL A 41 3.74 -6.90 -0.38
N ASN A 42 2.61 -7.61 -0.38
CA ASN A 42 2.43 -8.86 0.35
C ASN A 42 2.94 -10.10 -0.41
N PHE A 43 4.10 -9.99 -1.07
CA PHE A 43 4.79 -11.12 -1.70
C PHE A 43 6.09 -11.43 -0.96
N CYS A 44 6.40 -12.71 -0.77
CA CYS A 44 7.50 -13.16 0.07
C CYS A 44 8.83 -13.18 -0.69
N PRO A 45 9.87 -12.44 -0.24
CA PRO A 45 11.20 -12.47 -0.87
C PRO A 45 12.04 -13.68 -0.46
N LEU A 46 11.61 -14.46 0.54
CA LEU A 46 12.40 -15.58 1.07
C LEU A 46 12.65 -16.65 0.00
N GLY A 47 13.88 -17.16 0.00
CA GLY A 47 14.41 -18.07 -1.02
C GLY A 47 15.13 -17.40 -2.18
N ALA A 48 15.17 -16.05 -2.25
CA ALA A 48 16.00 -15.33 -3.23
C ALA A 48 17.51 -15.33 -2.88
N CYS A 49 17.85 -15.57 -1.61
CA CYS A 49 19.22 -15.53 -1.08
C CYS A 49 19.93 -14.22 -1.47
N ALA A 50 21.15 -14.27 -2.01
CA ALA A 50 21.87 -13.05 -2.39
C ALA A 50 21.25 -12.34 -3.61
N LEU A 51 20.76 -13.10 -4.61
CA LEU A 51 20.06 -12.62 -5.82
C LEU A 51 19.66 -13.76 -6.79
N ALA A 52 20.32 -14.92 -6.71
CA ALA A 52 20.16 -16.03 -7.66
C ALA A 52 19.39 -17.24 -7.11
N GLY A 53 18.79 -17.12 -5.92
CA GLY A 53 18.17 -18.23 -5.21
C GLY A 53 19.20 -19.20 -4.60
N THR A 54 18.80 -20.47 -4.45
CA THR A 54 19.61 -21.52 -3.84
C THR A 54 19.42 -22.86 -4.54
N GLY A 55 20.47 -23.69 -4.55
CA GLY A 55 20.40 -25.08 -4.98
C GLY A 55 19.92 -26.05 -3.90
N LEU A 56 19.69 -25.57 -2.68
CA LEU A 56 19.08 -26.36 -1.61
C LEU A 56 17.60 -26.65 -1.95
N PRO A 57 17.07 -27.84 -1.61
CA PRO A 57 15.69 -28.21 -1.87
C PRO A 57 14.75 -27.52 -0.86
N ILE A 58 14.57 -26.21 -0.98
CA ILE A 58 13.65 -25.42 -0.14
C ILE A 58 12.28 -25.29 -0.79
N ASP A 59 11.23 -25.19 0.03
CA ASP A 59 9.88 -24.87 -0.41
C ASP A 59 9.54 -23.41 -0.06
N ARG A 60 9.54 -22.56 -1.10
CA ARG A 60 9.23 -21.13 -0.97
C ARG A 60 7.74 -20.89 -0.72
N PHE A 61 6.86 -21.74 -1.26
CA PHE A 61 5.42 -21.60 -1.08
C PHE A 61 5.00 -21.95 0.34
N MET A 62 5.56 -23.03 0.89
CA MET A 62 5.38 -23.37 2.30
C MET A 62 5.82 -22.23 3.22
N THR A 63 6.98 -21.64 2.94
CA THR A 63 7.51 -20.51 3.74
C THR A 63 6.62 -19.27 3.62
N SER A 64 6.14 -18.94 2.41
CA SER A 64 5.26 -17.76 2.23
C SER A 64 3.93 -17.93 2.94
N ASP A 65 3.34 -19.12 2.87
CA ASP A 65 2.07 -19.46 3.51
C ASP A 65 2.17 -19.40 5.04
N ALA A 66 3.23 -20.01 5.60
CA ALA A 66 3.49 -20.00 7.04
C ALA A 66 3.65 -18.57 7.63
N LEU A 67 4.07 -17.61 6.81
CA LEU A 67 4.27 -16.21 7.21
C LEU A 67 3.10 -15.28 6.82
N GLY A 68 2.06 -15.80 6.16
CA GLY A 68 0.87 -15.03 5.76
C GLY A 68 1.07 -14.13 4.54
N PHE A 69 2.10 -14.39 3.73
CA PHE A 69 2.25 -13.74 2.43
C PHE A 69 1.31 -14.36 1.39
N THR A 70 0.98 -13.59 0.36
CA THR A 70 0.12 -14.05 -0.74
C THR A 70 0.79 -15.16 -1.56
N ALA A 71 2.07 -15.01 -1.87
CA ALA A 71 2.89 -15.97 -2.60
C ALA A 71 4.37 -15.56 -2.54
N PRO A 72 5.31 -16.42 -2.94
CA PRO A 72 6.70 -16.02 -3.17
C PRO A 72 6.83 -15.05 -4.35
N MET A 73 7.79 -14.13 -4.27
CA MET A 73 8.15 -13.28 -5.41
C MET A 73 8.69 -14.12 -6.57
N ARG A 74 8.30 -13.78 -7.80
CA ARG A 74 8.54 -14.65 -8.97
C ARG A 74 9.99 -14.67 -9.44
N ASN A 75 10.72 -13.58 -9.22
CA ASN A 75 12.10 -13.42 -9.64
C ASN A 75 12.98 -13.09 -8.41
N SER A 76 14.14 -13.74 -8.30
CA SER A 76 15.03 -13.59 -7.14
C SER A 76 15.87 -12.31 -7.18
N ILE A 77 16.14 -11.74 -8.35
CA ILE A 77 16.85 -10.46 -8.49
C ILE A 77 15.90 -9.33 -8.10
N ASP A 78 14.69 -9.35 -8.64
CA ASP A 78 13.60 -8.43 -8.29
C ASP A 78 13.36 -8.40 -6.78
N ALA A 79 13.24 -9.59 -6.16
CA ALA A 79 12.99 -9.74 -4.73
C ALA A 79 14.05 -9.15 -3.78
N VAL A 80 15.24 -8.81 -4.28
CA VAL A 80 16.34 -8.24 -3.48
C VAL A 80 16.86 -6.90 -4.00
N SER A 81 16.34 -6.40 -5.13
CA SER A 81 16.83 -5.17 -5.79
C SER A 81 15.81 -4.04 -5.79
N ASP A 82 14.52 -4.34 -5.64
CA ASP A 82 13.42 -3.39 -5.49
C ASP A 82 13.01 -3.26 -4.01
#